data_AF-A0A6C0JU69-F1
#
_entry.id   AF-A0A6C0JU69-F1
#
_cell.length_a   1.000
_cell.length_b   1.000
_cell.length_c   1.000
_cell.angle_alpha   90.00
_cell.angle_beta   90.00
_cell.angle_gamma   90.00
#
_symmetry.space_group_name_H-M   'P 1'
#
loop_
_entity.id
_entity.type
_entity.pdbx_description
1 polymer ?
#
loop_
_entity_poly.entity_id
_entity_poly.type
_entity_poly.pdbx_seq_one_letter_code
_entity_poly.pdbx_strand_id
1 'polypeptide(L)'
;MINILIIYLLVLLLFKFIDNNYLRFLLLILIAIYCIWFFKIKKKKLILILLLTLSTVITEIIFIKYFKNSWKYYNNDIVNVPYWLYPLWFICIIFILEIYKIFI
;
A
#
# COMPACT_ATOMS: atom_id res chain seq x y z
N MET A 1 6.26 16.77 6.24
CA MET A 1 6.98 16.22 5.06
C MET A 1 8.06 15.21 5.44
N ILE A 2 9.02 15.55 6.30
CA ILE A 2 10.14 14.65 6.67
C ILE A 2 9.65 13.25 7.12
N ASN A 3 8.59 13.20 7.93
CA ASN A 3 8.05 11.92 8.41
C ASN A 3 7.49 11.03 7.28
N ILE A 4 6.83 11.62 6.28
CA ILE A 4 6.34 10.88 5.10
C ILE A 4 7.53 10.34 4.31
N LEU A 5 8.58 11.16 4.15
CA LEU A 5 9.80 10.77 3.46
C LEU A 5 10.52 9.60 4.17
N ILE A 6 10.59 9.61 5.50
CA ILE A 6 11.18 8.53 6.30
C ILE A 6 10.42 7.21 6.07
N ILE A 7 9.09 7.23 6.17
CA ILE A 7 8.29 6.01 5.98
C ILE A 7 8.37 5.55 4.52
N TYR A 8 8.37 6.47 3.56
CA TYR A 8 8.57 6.15 2.14
C TYR A 8 9.92 5.46 1.88
N LEU A 9 11.01 6.00 2.43
CA LEU A 9 12.33 5.38 2.34
C LEU A 9 12.36 4.00 3.01
N LEU A 10 11.68 3.85 4.15
CA LEU A 10 11.58 2.57 4.85
C LEU A 10 10.84 1.51 4.00
N VAL A 11 9.76 1.90 3.31
CA VAL A 11 9.07 1.03 2.34
C VAL A 11 10.01 0.66 1.19
N LEU A 12 10.76 1.62 0.62
CA LEU A 12 11.73 1.31 -0.44
C LEU A 12 12.83 0.34 0.01
N LEU A 13 13.37 0.52 1.23
CA LEU A 13 14.39 -0.38 1.79
C LEU A 13 13.84 -1.79 1.99
N LEU A 14 12.58 -1.91 2.44
CA LEU A 14 11.90 -3.20 2.57
C LEU A 14 11.85 -3.94 1.22
N PHE A 15 11.46 -3.26 0.13
CA PHE A 15 11.44 -3.88 -1.19
C PHE A 15 12.83 -4.18 -1.75
N LYS A 16 13.84 -3.38 -1.38
CA LYS A 16 15.22 -3.58 -1.82
C LYS A 16 15.90 -4.80 -1.17
N PHE A 17 15.62 -5.06 0.12
CA PHE A 17 16.39 -6.03 0.90
C PHE A 17 15.65 -7.32 1.23
N ILE A 18 14.33 -7.36 1.10
CA ILE A 18 13.53 -8.52 1.48
C ILE A 18 12.89 -9.06 0.23
N ASP A 19 13.29 -10.23 -0.27
CA ASP A 19 12.71 -10.82 -1.49
C ASP A 19 11.46 -11.66 -1.21
N ASN A 20 11.30 -12.14 0.01
CA ASN A 20 10.20 -12.99 0.40
C ASN A 20 8.88 -12.18 0.49
N ASN A 21 7.91 -12.49 -0.39
CA ASN A 21 6.61 -11.81 -0.43
C ASN A 21 5.89 -11.82 0.93
N TYR A 22 5.98 -12.92 1.70
CA TYR A 22 5.27 -13.10 2.97
C TYR A 22 5.82 -12.17 4.04
N LEU A 23 7.15 -12.12 4.14
CA LEU A 23 7.83 -11.17 5.02
C LEU A 23 7.53 -9.72 4.62
N ARG A 24 7.52 -9.39 3.32
CA ARG A 24 7.14 -8.05 2.84
C ARG A 24 5.75 -7.65 3.33
N PHE A 25 4.77 -8.55 3.20
CA PHE A 25 3.40 -8.30 3.64
C PHE A 25 3.28 -8.08 5.13
N LEU A 26 3.87 -8.96 5.94
CA LEU A 26 3.83 -8.81 7.41
C LEU A 26 4.45 -7.48 7.84
N LEU A 27 5.60 -7.13 7.28
CA LEU A 27 6.27 -5.86 7.59
C LEU A 27 5.47 -4.65 7.10
N LEU A 28 4.86 -4.71 5.91
CA LEU A 28 3.98 -3.65 5.42
C LEU A 28 2.72 -3.50 6.28
N ILE A 29 2.17 -4.57 6.83
CA ILE A 29 1.08 -4.48 7.82
C ILE A 29 1.56 -3.73 9.06
N LEU A 30 2.75 -4.05 9.59
CA LEU A 30 3.31 -3.34 10.73
C LEU A 30 3.53 -1.85 10.43
N ILE A 31 4.03 -1.52 9.25
CA ILE A 31 4.19 -0.14 8.78
C ILE A 31 2.83 0.54 8.65
N ALA A 32 1.81 -0.13 8.12
CA ALA A 32 0.46 0.39 7.98
C ALA A 32 -0.17 0.70 9.35
N ILE A 33 -0.04 -0.21 10.32
CA ILE A 33 -0.48 -0.01 11.71
C ILE A 33 0.25 1.18 12.33
N TYR A 34 1.56 1.26 12.15
CA TYR A 34 2.37 2.38 12.60
C TYR A 34 1.89 3.71 11.97
N CYS A 35 1.58 3.74 10.67
CA CYS A 35 1.04 4.91 9.99
C CYS A 35 -0.29 5.38 10.59
N ILE A 36 -1.22 4.44 10.87
CA ILE A 36 -2.51 4.75 11.50
C ILE A 36 -2.30 5.46 12.84
N TRP A 37 -1.41 4.91 13.67
CA TRP A 37 -1.08 5.47 14.98
C TRP A 37 -0.37 6.82 14.86
N PHE A 38 0.67 6.90 14.03
CA PHE A 38 1.53 8.07 13.88
C PHE A 38 0.79 9.28 13.31
N PHE A 39 -0.01 9.09 12.26
CA PHE A 39 -0.82 10.15 11.64
C PHE A 39 -2.17 10.37 12.33
N LYS A 40 -2.44 9.66 13.43
CA LYS A 40 -3.67 9.77 14.23
C LYS A 40 -4.94 9.66 13.36
N ILE A 41 -4.98 8.66 12.49
CA ILE A 41 -6.09 8.46 11.55
C ILE A 41 -7.37 8.10 12.33
N LYS A 42 -8.41 8.92 12.20
CA LYS A 42 -9.71 8.69 12.84
C LYS A 42 -10.43 7.47 12.24
N LYS A 43 -11.18 6.72 13.06
CA LYS A 43 -11.96 5.52 12.64
C LYS A 43 -12.81 5.74 11.39
N LYS A 44 -13.50 6.88 11.28
CA LYS A 44 -14.32 7.21 10.08
C LYS A 44 -13.48 7.28 8.80
N LYS A 45 -12.28 7.87 8.87
CA LYS A 45 -11.34 7.93 7.72
C LYS A 45 -10.74 6.57 7.42
N LEU A 46 -10.51 5.74 8.44
CA LEU A 46 -9.96 4.39 8.27
C LEU A 46 -10.84 3.52 7.37
N ILE A 47 -12.17 3.54 7.57
CA ILE A 47 -13.12 2.79 6.73
C ILE A 47 -13.02 3.23 5.27
N LEU A 48 -12.97 4.54 5.03
CA LEU A 48 -12.83 5.09 3.68
C LEU A 48 -11.49 4.65 3.03
N ILE A 49 -10.39 4.71 3.77
CA ILE A 49 -9.07 4.29 3.27
C ILE A 49 -9.08 2.79 2.93
N LEU A 50 -9.72 1.95 3.75
CA LEU A 50 -9.86 0.52 3.46
C LEU A 50 -10.68 0.26 2.20
N LEU A 51 -11.80 0.98 2.00
CA LEU A 51 -12.60 0.87 0.78
C LEU A 51 -11.82 1.31 -0.46
N LEU A 52 -11.07 2.41 -0.37
CA LEU A 52 -10.20 2.87 -1.46
C LEU A 52 -9.11 1.83 -1.77
N THR A 53 -8.49 1.25 -0.73
CA THR A 53 -7.46 0.20 -0.87
C THR A 53 -8.02 -1.03 -1.58
N LEU A 54 -9.19 -1.52 -1.15
CA LEU A 54 -9.87 -2.64 -1.79
C LEU A 54 -10.18 -2.33 -3.26
N SER A 55 -10.71 -1.14 -3.53
CA SER A 55 -11.04 -0.70 -4.89
C SER A 55 -9.80 -0.69 -5.78
N THR A 56 -8.68 -0.13 -5.31
CA THR A 56 -7.41 -0.11 -6.06
C THR A 56 -6.88 -1.52 -6.37
N VAL A 57 -6.90 -2.43 -5.39
CA VAL A 57 -6.45 -3.81 -5.60
C VAL A 57 -7.37 -4.55 -6.57
N ILE A 58 -8.69 -4.39 -6.47
CA ILE A 58 -9.64 -4.99 -7.41
C ILE A 58 -9.42 -4.46 -8.82
N THR A 59 -9.25 -3.14 -8.99
CA THR A 59 -8.98 -2.56 -10.31
C THR A 59 -7.71 -3.11 -10.92
N GLU A 60 -6.67 -3.33 -10.10
CA GLU A 60 -5.40 -3.88 -10.56
C GLU A 60 -5.53 -5.35 -10.97
N ILE A 61 -6.26 -6.16 -10.21
CA ILE A 61 -6.60 -7.55 -10.56
C ILE A 61 -7.35 -7.59 -11.90
N ILE A 62 -8.37 -6.74 -12.08
CA ILE A 62 -9.13 -6.66 -13.33
C ILE A 62 -8.22 -6.27 -14.48
N PHE A 63 -7.36 -5.27 -14.28
CA PHE A 63 -6.47 -4.77 -15.32
C PHE A 63 -5.51 -5.86 -15.80
N ILE A 64 -4.83 -6.54 -14.87
CA ILE A 64 -3.89 -7.62 -15.18
C ILE A 64 -4.59 -8.84 -15.81
N LYS A 65 -5.82 -9.14 -15.39
CA LYS A 65 -6.55 -10.31 -15.88
C LYS A 65 -7.10 -10.11 -17.30
N TYR A 66 -7.60 -8.92 -17.62
CA TYR A 66 -8.39 -8.70 -18.84
C TYR A 66 -7.69 -7.87 -19.92
N PHE A 67 -6.69 -7.04 -19.57
CA PHE A 67 -5.97 -6.24 -20.57
C PHE A 67 -4.74 -7.00 -21.10
N LYS A 68 -4.71 -7.22 -22.43
CA LYS A 68 -3.53 -7.79 -23.11
C LYS A 68 -2.40 -6.75 -23.12
N ASN A 69 -1.17 -7.19 -22.85
CA ASN A 69 0.05 -6.36 -22.75
C ASN A 69 0.09 -5.36 -21.58
N SER A 70 -0.62 -5.63 -20.47
CA SER A 70 -0.34 -4.96 -19.20
C SER A 70 0.98 -5.46 -18.59
N TRP A 71 1.36 -4.92 -17.43
CA TRP A 71 2.45 -5.49 -16.64
C TRP A 71 2.02 -6.83 -16.02
N LYS A 72 3.02 -7.64 -15.65
CA LYS A 72 2.85 -8.87 -14.88
C LYS A 72 3.74 -8.80 -13.65
N TYR A 73 3.20 -9.24 -12.52
CA TYR A 73 4.00 -9.50 -11.35
C TYR A 73 4.79 -10.81 -11.54
N TYR A 74 6.02 -10.86 -11.02
CA TYR A 74 6.92 -12.01 -11.18
C TYR A 74 6.58 -13.14 -10.20
N ASN A 75 6.16 -12.77 -8.98
CA ASN A 75 5.74 -13.68 -7.91
C ASN A 75 4.30 -13.33 -7.51
N ASN A 76 3.34 -14.11 -8.02
CA ASN A 76 1.91 -13.84 -7.91
C ASN A 76 1.28 -14.76 -6.87
N ASP A 77 0.50 -14.21 -5.96
CA ASP A 77 -0.08 -15.00 -4.86
C ASP A 77 -1.61 -15.00 -4.88
N ILE A 78 -2.27 -13.84 -4.94
CA ILE A 78 -3.73 -13.68 -4.97
C ILE A 78 -4.17 -13.23 -6.36
N VAL A 79 -4.86 -14.08 -7.12
CA VAL A 79 -5.47 -13.73 -8.42
C VAL A 79 -4.52 -12.91 -9.31
N ASN A 80 -3.30 -13.42 -9.50
CA ASN A 80 -2.22 -12.79 -10.29
C ASN A 80 -1.58 -11.52 -9.70
N VAL A 81 -1.86 -11.18 -8.44
CA VAL A 81 -1.31 -10.01 -7.75
C VAL A 81 -0.69 -10.43 -6.41
N PRO A 82 0.44 -9.87 -5.99
CA PRO A 82 1.03 -10.19 -4.70
C PRO A 82 0.20 -9.61 -3.53
N TYR A 83 0.04 -10.36 -2.44
CA TYR A 83 -0.77 -9.89 -1.31
C TYR A 83 -0.18 -8.69 -0.55
N TRP A 84 1.13 -8.45 -0.67
CA TRP A 84 1.78 -7.25 -0.12
C TRP A 84 1.28 -5.95 -0.77
N LEU A 85 0.62 -6.04 -1.92
CA LEU A 85 0.05 -4.90 -2.62
C LEU A 85 -1.06 -4.22 -1.80
N TYR A 86 -1.82 -5.00 -1.02
CA TYR A 86 -2.91 -4.47 -0.20
C TYR A 86 -2.42 -3.47 0.87
N PRO A 87 -1.52 -3.85 1.82
CA PRO A 87 -1.00 -2.89 2.78
C PRO A 87 -0.16 -1.79 2.14
N LEU A 88 0.45 -2.02 0.96
CA LEU A 88 1.16 -0.99 0.21
C LEU A 88 0.22 0.13 -0.26
N TRP A 89 -0.87 -0.23 -0.95
CA TRP A 89 -1.88 0.75 -1.39
C TRP A 89 -2.49 1.51 -0.21
N PHE A 90 -2.72 0.82 0.91
CA PHE A 90 -3.19 1.45 2.14
C PHE A 90 -2.23 2.55 2.63
N ILE A 91 -0.92 2.27 2.69
CA ILE A 91 0.11 3.26 3.09
C ILE A 91 0.15 4.41 2.08
N CYS A 92 0.08 4.12 0.77
CA CYS A 92 0.06 5.14 -0.28
C CYS A 92 -1.12 6.09 -0.14
N ILE A 93 -2.33 5.58 0.12
CA ILE A 93 -3.53 6.40 0.33
C ILE A 93 -3.37 7.28 1.57
N ILE A 94 -2.80 6.75 2.66
CA ILE A 94 -2.47 7.58 3.84
C ILE A 94 -1.53 8.72 3.43
N PHE A 95 -0.46 8.43 2.69
CA PHE A 95 0.48 9.46 2.26
C PHE A 95 -0.20 10.53 1.40
N ILE A 96 -1.03 10.14 0.44
CA ILE A 96 -1.79 11.08 -0.40
C ILE A 96 -2.64 12.00 0.49
N LEU A 97 -3.37 11.43 1.46
CA LEU A 97 -4.19 12.22 2.37
C LEU A 97 -3.36 13.16 3.25
N GLU A 98 -2.22 12.71 3.78
CA GLU A 98 -1.34 13.56 4.59
C GLU A 98 -0.64 14.64 3.77
N ILE A 99 -0.28 14.37 2.52
CA ILE A 99 0.25 15.37 1.59
C ILE A 99 -0.83 16.39 1.24
N TYR A 100 -2.04 15.94 0.93
CA TYR A 100 -3.16 16.82 0.60
C TYR A 100 -3.49 17.80 1.72
N LYS A 101 -3.40 17.37 2.98
CA LYS A 101 -3.53 18.25 4.16
C LYS A 101 -2.48 19.36 4.26
N ILE A 102 -1.35 19.26 3.56
CA ILE A 102 -0.33 20.32 3.54
C ILE A 102 -0.77 21.47 2.62
N PHE A 103 -1.59 21.16 1.61
CA PHE A 103 -2.03 22.12 0.61
C PHE A 103 -3.35 22.83 0.96
N ILE A 104 -4.05 22.38 2.01
CA ILE A 104 -5.28 23.00 2.55
C ILE A 104 -5.01 23.48 3.96
#